data_AF-K2ABZ8-F1
#
_entry.id   AF-K2ABZ8-F1
#
_cell.length_a   1.000
_cell.length_b   1.000
_cell.length_c   1.000
_cell.angle_alpha   90.00
_cell.angle_beta   90.00
_cell.angle_gamma   90.00
#
_symmetry.space_group_name_H-M   'P 1'
#
loop_
_entity.id
_entity.type
_entity.pdbx_description
1 polymer ?
#
loop_
_entity_poly.entity_id
_entity_poly.type
_entity_poly.pdbx_seq_one_letter_code
_entity_poly.pdbx_strand_id
1 'polypeptide(L)'
;MDNIVCPNCGKKVSEAIIHQLQQQVRKEEAEKRKVELEKAKLETQAATEKKLIEEFEARNKNSQLELEKTTKQLTSLKEEFKKNQAEFEKKAKDEALKKVREEEHLKLKEKDLQLEEIRKVNEEIRRVNEDLKRKLEQGSQQRQGEALELDLEEKLKSVFPNDEFLPIPKGVEGADIWQKITYKGKEVGSILWETKRTKAWSNGWTRKLKEDAAKISASEAIIISVVLPDDLSGFDRKDGVWITSFEHSINICRYVRFLITTVATLKSSVSQTEEEWGQIRDYLMSDSFKHRMQAHFDGIKVLRESLDAEKRATMLRWKKQENTLNKLDANNTNFYGDLKLIVPNLPQVKGLDTPLLDDENENQTDI
;
A
#
# COMPACT_ATOMS: atom_id res chain seq x y z
N MET A 1 -56.57 -104.41 106.29
CA MET A 1 -56.03 -104.76 107.62
C MET A 1 -55.95 -106.27 107.67
N ASP A 2 -54.83 -106.82 107.21
CA ASP A 2 -54.59 -108.26 107.17
C ASP A 2 -53.75 -108.65 108.40
N ASN A 3 -54.27 -109.57 109.21
CA ASN A 3 -53.62 -110.04 110.44
C ASN A 3 -52.39 -110.89 110.09
N ILE A 4 -51.24 -110.24 109.91
CA ILE A 4 -49.96 -110.90 109.71
C ILE A 4 -49.52 -111.50 111.05
N VAL A 5 -49.32 -112.82 111.07
CA VAL A 5 -48.95 -113.59 112.26
C VAL A 5 -47.47 -113.92 112.21
N CYS A 6 -46.75 -113.74 113.31
CA CYS A 6 -45.30 -113.97 113.32
C CYS A 6 -45.01 -115.47 113.13
N PRO A 7 -44.28 -115.86 112.06
CA PRO A 7 -44.06 -117.27 111.72
C PRO A 7 -43.21 -118.03 112.77
N ASN A 8 -42.57 -117.34 113.71
CA ASN A 8 -41.69 -117.94 114.72
C ASN A 8 -42.34 -118.12 116.11
N CYS A 9 -43.40 -117.39 116.45
CA CYS A 9 -43.99 -117.46 117.80
C CYS A 9 -45.52 -117.41 117.84
N GLY A 10 -46.19 -117.41 116.68
CA GLY A 10 -47.65 -117.56 116.56
C GLY A 10 -48.49 -116.40 117.12
N LYS A 11 -47.87 -115.36 117.67
CA LYS A 11 -48.56 -114.15 118.14
C LYS A 11 -48.75 -113.15 116.99
N LYS A 12 -49.88 -112.43 117.03
CA LYS A 12 -50.22 -111.37 116.06
C LYS A 12 -49.16 -110.27 116.10
N VAL A 13 -48.61 -109.91 114.94
CA VAL A 13 -47.64 -108.82 114.80
C VAL A 13 -48.39 -107.51 115.00
N SER A 14 -47.84 -106.60 115.82
CA SER A 14 -48.49 -105.32 116.12
C SER A 14 -48.58 -104.45 114.86
N GLU A 15 -49.68 -103.70 114.75
CA GLU A 15 -49.99 -102.81 113.63
C GLU A 15 -48.86 -101.79 113.33
N ALA A 16 -48.08 -101.45 114.35
CA ALA A 16 -46.90 -100.58 114.26
C ALA A 16 -45.79 -101.12 113.33
N ILE A 17 -45.57 -102.44 113.30
CA ILE A 17 -44.50 -103.05 112.50
C ILE A 17 -44.91 -103.10 111.01
N ILE A 18 -46.20 -103.34 110.73
CA ILE A 18 -46.74 -103.34 109.36
C ILE A 18 -46.61 -101.94 108.74
N HIS A 19 -46.92 -100.89 109.52
CA HIS A 19 -46.79 -99.51 109.07
C HIS A 19 -45.33 -99.12 108.76
N GLN A 20 -44.36 -99.57 109.56
CA GLN A 20 -42.93 -99.31 109.31
C GLN A 20 -42.43 -99.95 108.01
N LEU A 21 -42.80 -101.20 107.73
CA LEU A 21 -42.43 -101.89 106.48
C LEU A 21 -43.06 -101.21 105.25
N GLN A 22 -44.34 -100.83 105.33
CA GLN A 22 -45.00 -100.09 104.25
C GLN A 22 -44.34 -98.73 103.99
N GLN A 23 -43.84 -98.07 105.03
CA GLN A 23 -43.17 -96.77 104.90
C GLN A 23 -41.79 -96.88 104.27
N GLN A 24 -41.03 -97.95 104.53
CA GLN A 24 -39.74 -98.22 103.88
C GLN A 24 -39.91 -98.52 102.38
N VAL A 25 -40.84 -99.40 102.02
CA VAL A 25 -41.07 -99.76 100.60
C VAL A 25 -41.49 -98.54 99.78
N ARG A 26 -42.38 -97.69 100.33
CA ARG A 26 -42.78 -96.43 99.65
C ARG A 26 -41.62 -95.47 99.43
N LYS A 27 -40.65 -95.40 100.36
CA LYS A 27 -39.46 -94.55 100.19
C LYS A 27 -38.55 -95.09 99.08
N GLU A 28 -38.25 -96.38 99.08
CA GLU A 28 -37.39 -96.97 98.04
C GLU A 28 -38.01 -96.87 96.63
N GLU A 29 -39.31 -97.09 96.48
CA GLU A 29 -40.00 -96.91 95.20
C GLU A 29 -40.01 -95.45 94.73
N ALA A 30 -40.16 -94.50 95.65
CA ALA A 30 -40.09 -93.07 95.34
C ALA A 30 -38.67 -92.67 94.89
N GLU A 31 -37.63 -93.19 95.54
CA GLU A 31 -36.24 -92.95 95.18
C GLU A 31 -35.92 -93.48 93.77
N LYS A 32 -36.33 -94.73 93.46
CA LYS A 32 -36.12 -95.34 92.14
C LYS A 32 -36.82 -94.57 91.02
N ARG A 33 -38.08 -94.17 91.22
CA ARG A 33 -38.82 -93.34 90.24
C ARG A 33 -38.15 -92.00 89.99
N LYS A 34 -37.52 -91.41 91.02
CA LYS A 34 -36.84 -90.12 90.89
C LYS A 34 -35.60 -90.24 89.99
N VAL A 35 -34.81 -91.31 90.17
CA VAL A 35 -33.63 -91.60 89.35
C VAL A 35 -34.01 -91.92 87.89
N GLU A 36 -35.06 -92.73 87.67
CA GLU A 36 -35.53 -93.04 86.31
C GLU A 36 -36.04 -91.79 85.57
N LEU A 37 -36.75 -90.91 86.28
CA LEU A 37 -37.24 -89.65 85.71
C LEU A 37 -36.08 -88.71 85.33
N GLU A 38 -35.05 -88.64 86.16
CA GLU A 38 -33.86 -87.80 85.91
C GLU A 38 -33.06 -88.31 84.71
N LYS A 39 -32.91 -89.64 84.58
CA LYS A 39 -32.28 -90.27 83.41
C LYS A 39 -33.06 -90.02 82.12
N ALA A 40 -34.39 -90.16 82.16
CA ALA A 40 -35.26 -89.88 81.01
C ALA A 40 -35.23 -88.39 80.59
N LYS A 41 -35.07 -87.46 81.56
CA LYS A 41 -34.89 -86.02 81.27
C LYS A 41 -33.55 -85.73 80.59
N LEU A 42 -32.47 -86.34 81.06
CA LEU A 42 -31.14 -86.18 80.45
C LEU A 42 -31.10 -86.72 79.02
N GLU A 43 -31.69 -87.90 78.78
CA GLU A 43 -31.77 -88.50 77.44
C GLU A 43 -32.61 -87.65 76.48
N THR A 44 -33.73 -87.10 76.94
CA THR A 44 -34.55 -86.20 76.11
C THR A 44 -33.86 -84.86 75.84
N GLN A 45 -33.18 -84.27 76.83
CA GLN A 45 -32.39 -83.04 76.63
C GLN A 45 -31.26 -83.25 75.61
N ALA A 46 -30.47 -84.30 75.74
CA ALA A 46 -29.38 -84.61 74.80
C ALA A 46 -29.90 -84.85 73.37
N ALA A 47 -31.04 -85.52 73.22
CA ALA A 47 -31.66 -85.74 71.92
C ALA A 47 -32.19 -84.43 71.29
N THR A 48 -32.75 -83.53 72.09
CA THR A 48 -33.21 -82.21 71.60
C THR A 48 -32.05 -81.30 71.20
N GLU A 49 -30.98 -81.28 71.99
CA GLU A 49 -29.81 -80.44 71.74
C GLU A 49 -29.08 -80.88 70.46
N LYS A 50 -28.95 -82.19 70.25
CA LYS A 50 -28.38 -82.73 69.01
C LYS A 50 -29.18 -82.33 67.77
N LYS A 51 -30.52 -82.41 67.81
CA LYS A 51 -31.37 -81.97 66.69
C LYS A 51 -31.24 -80.48 66.41
N LEU A 52 -31.14 -79.66 67.46
CA LEU A 52 -30.98 -78.21 67.31
C LEU A 52 -29.67 -77.85 66.60
N ILE A 53 -28.58 -78.55 66.96
CA ILE A 53 -27.27 -78.37 66.34
C ILE A 53 -27.32 -78.77 64.85
N GLU A 54 -27.89 -79.92 64.54
CA GLU A 54 -28.03 -80.40 63.15
C GLU A 54 -28.87 -79.43 62.29
N GLU A 55 -29.98 -78.90 62.81
CA GLU A 55 -30.78 -77.88 62.11
C GLU A 55 -30.02 -76.57 61.91
N PHE A 56 -29.26 -76.12 62.92
CA PHE A 56 -28.48 -74.89 62.84
C PHE A 56 -27.34 -75.01 61.80
N GLU A 57 -26.63 -76.13 61.79
CA GLU A 57 -25.59 -76.42 60.79
C GLU A 57 -26.15 -76.48 59.38
N ALA A 58 -27.29 -77.15 59.18
CA ALA A 58 -27.96 -77.22 57.88
C ALA A 58 -28.39 -75.84 57.38
N ARG A 59 -28.97 -75.01 58.26
CA ARG A 59 -29.37 -73.64 57.92
C ARG A 59 -28.18 -72.76 57.57
N ASN A 60 -27.10 -72.83 58.34
CA ASN A 60 -25.90 -72.03 58.12
C ASN A 60 -25.23 -72.40 56.78
N LYS A 61 -25.17 -73.69 56.45
CA LYS A 61 -24.66 -74.17 55.16
C LYS A 61 -25.50 -73.66 53.98
N ASN A 62 -26.83 -73.65 54.12
CA ASN A 62 -27.70 -73.14 53.07
C ASN A 62 -27.53 -71.62 52.86
N SER A 63 -27.46 -70.84 53.95
CA SER A 63 -27.20 -69.40 53.88
C SER A 63 -25.84 -69.07 53.26
N GLN A 64 -24.79 -69.86 53.54
CA GLN A 64 -23.49 -69.70 52.90
C GLN A 64 -23.55 -69.93 51.38
N LEU A 65 -24.28 -70.95 50.93
CA LEU A 65 -24.45 -71.24 49.50
C LEU A 65 -25.24 -70.13 48.77
N GLU A 66 -26.26 -69.54 49.40
CA GLU A 66 -26.99 -68.40 48.82
C GLU A 66 -26.13 -67.14 48.75
N LEU A 67 -25.32 -66.86 49.78
CA LEU A 67 -24.34 -65.76 49.76
C LEU A 67 -23.30 -65.95 48.66
N GLU A 68 -22.82 -67.17 48.44
CA GLU A 68 -21.86 -67.45 47.36
C GLU A 68 -22.50 -67.27 45.96
N LYS A 69 -23.76 -67.68 45.79
CA LYS A 69 -24.48 -67.47 44.51
C LYS A 69 -24.73 -66.00 44.22
N THR A 70 -25.21 -65.25 45.21
CA THR A 70 -25.51 -63.82 45.06
C THR A 70 -24.24 -63.01 44.84
N THR A 71 -23.14 -63.32 45.53
CA THR A 71 -21.85 -62.67 45.29
C THR A 71 -21.33 -62.92 43.88
N LYS A 72 -21.42 -64.16 43.36
CA LYS A 72 -21.04 -64.48 41.96
C LYS A 72 -21.87 -63.70 40.93
N GLN A 73 -23.19 -63.61 41.13
CA GLN A 73 -24.07 -62.83 40.25
C GLN A 73 -23.74 -61.32 40.30
N LEU A 74 -23.43 -60.81 41.49
CA LEU A 74 -23.09 -59.40 41.66
C LEU A 74 -21.74 -59.07 41.03
N THR A 75 -20.78 -59.99 41.07
CA THR A 75 -19.50 -59.84 40.35
C THR A 75 -19.68 -59.85 38.84
N SER A 76 -20.46 -60.79 38.29
CA SER A 76 -20.68 -60.86 36.83
C SER A 76 -21.41 -59.61 36.31
N LEU A 77 -22.42 -59.14 37.04
CA LEU A 77 -23.17 -57.93 36.66
C LEU A 77 -22.27 -56.67 36.72
N LYS A 78 -21.36 -56.58 37.70
CA LYS A 78 -20.38 -55.49 37.78
C LYS A 78 -19.40 -55.51 36.61
N GLU A 79 -18.95 -56.69 36.17
CA GLU A 79 -18.05 -56.83 35.03
C GLU A 79 -18.74 -56.43 33.72
N GLU A 80 -19.98 -56.88 33.49
CA GLU A 80 -20.78 -56.48 32.34
C GLU A 80 -21.03 -54.96 32.32
N PHE A 81 -21.38 -54.38 33.46
CA PHE A 81 -21.59 -52.94 33.57
C PHE A 81 -20.32 -52.15 33.24
N LYS A 82 -19.16 -52.56 33.76
CA LYS A 82 -17.86 -51.94 33.44
C LYS A 82 -17.53 -52.04 31.95
N LYS A 83 -17.79 -53.20 31.33
CA LYS A 83 -17.54 -53.42 29.90
C LYS A 83 -18.43 -52.51 29.05
N ASN A 84 -19.73 -52.44 29.36
CA ASN A 84 -20.68 -51.58 28.66
C ASN A 84 -20.34 -50.09 28.81
N GLN A 85 -19.92 -49.67 30.01
CA GLN A 85 -19.47 -48.30 30.25
C GLN A 85 -18.24 -47.94 29.41
N ALA A 86 -17.23 -48.82 29.37
CA ALA A 86 -16.04 -48.61 28.56
C ALA A 86 -16.35 -48.54 27.05
N GLU A 87 -17.26 -49.38 26.57
CA GLU A 87 -17.68 -49.36 25.16
C GLU A 87 -18.46 -48.08 24.80
N PHE A 88 -19.34 -47.62 25.70
CA PHE A 88 -20.07 -46.36 25.53
C PHE A 88 -19.13 -45.15 25.51
N GLU A 89 -18.18 -45.09 26.45
CA GLU A 89 -17.18 -44.02 26.48
C GLU A 89 -16.32 -43.99 25.23
N LYS A 90 -15.93 -45.17 24.70
CA LYS A 90 -15.17 -45.26 23.46
C LYS A 90 -15.97 -44.72 22.26
N LYS A 91 -17.23 -45.17 22.10
CA LYS A 91 -18.12 -44.69 21.03
C LYS A 91 -18.35 -43.18 21.11
N ALA A 92 -18.60 -42.64 22.31
CA ALA A 92 -18.79 -41.21 22.52
C ALA A 92 -17.54 -40.39 22.16
N LYS A 93 -16.34 -40.88 22.52
CA LYS A 93 -15.07 -40.24 22.14
C LYS A 93 -14.84 -40.26 20.63
N ASP A 94 -15.06 -41.40 19.98
CA ASP A 94 -14.87 -41.56 18.54
C ASP A 94 -15.82 -40.65 17.75
N GLU A 95 -17.09 -40.53 18.18
CA GLU A 95 -18.06 -39.65 17.54
C GLU A 95 -17.73 -38.16 17.74
N ALA A 96 -17.28 -37.76 18.93
CA ALA A 96 -16.81 -36.41 19.19
C ALA A 96 -15.58 -36.05 18.33
N LEU A 97 -14.60 -36.95 18.24
CA LEU A 97 -13.42 -36.79 17.38
C LEU A 97 -13.76 -36.71 15.89
N LYS A 98 -14.82 -37.39 15.46
CA LYS A 98 -15.30 -37.32 14.08
C LYS A 98 -15.94 -35.96 13.78
N LYS A 99 -16.81 -35.47 14.66
CA LYS A 99 -17.47 -34.16 14.52
C LYS A 99 -16.46 -33.02 14.50
N VAL A 100 -15.46 -33.04 15.39
CA VAL A 100 -14.38 -32.02 15.41
C VAL A 100 -13.60 -32.02 14.09
N ARG A 101 -13.22 -33.19 13.56
CA ARG A 101 -12.51 -33.29 12.27
C ARG A 101 -13.34 -32.80 11.09
N GLU A 102 -14.64 -33.10 11.08
CA GLU A 102 -15.55 -32.62 10.05
C GLU A 102 -15.68 -31.09 10.08
N GLU A 103 -15.86 -30.51 11.28
CA GLU A 103 -15.91 -29.04 11.46
C GLU A 103 -14.61 -28.34 11.07
N GLU A 104 -13.45 -28.87 11.46
CA GLU A 104 -12.14 -28.32 11.07
C GLU A 104 -11.94 -28.36 9.56
N HIS A 105 -12.31 -29.48 8.92
CA HIS A 105 -12.19 -29.64 7.47
C HIS A 105 -13.13 -28.69 6.70
N LEU A 106 -14.34 -28.45 7.21
CA LEU A 106 -15.26 -27.44 6.65
C LEU A 106 -14.69 -26.03 6.77
N LYS A 107 -14.16 -25.66 7.95
CA LYS A 107 -13.53 -24.34 8.17
C LYS A 107 -12.31 -24.10 7.29
N LEU A 108 -11.49 -25.13 7.08
CA LEU A 108 -10.34 -25.07 6.16
C LEU A 108 -10.79 -24.80 4.72
N LYS A 109 -11.81 -25.53 4.24
CA LYS A 109 -12.36 -25.30 2.89
C LYS A 109 -12.94 -23.88 2.71
N GLU A 110 -13.64 -23.36 3.70
CA GLU A 110 -14.14 -21.97 3.65
C GLU A 110 -13.00 -20.96 3.59
N LYS A 111 -11.93 -21.16 4.37
CA LYS A 111 -10.73 -20.31 4.35
C LYS A 111 -10.03 -20.36 2.99
N ASP A 112 -9.90 -21.53 2.40
CA ASP A 112 -9.27 -21.71 1.08
C ASP A 112 -10.07 -20.98 -0.01
N LEU A 113 -11.41 -21.07 0.02
CA LEU A 113 -12.28 -20.35 -0.91
C LEU A 113 -12.15 -18.83 -0.75
N GLN A 114 -12.13 -18.32 0.48
CA GLN A 114 -11.92 -16.90 0.76
C GLN A 114 -10.56 -16.40 0.27
N LEU A 115 -9.49 -17.18 0.47
CA LEU A 115 -8.15 -16.83 -0.01
C LEU A 115 -8.09 -16.77 -1.53
N GLU A 116 -8.76 -17.69 -2.22
CA GLU A 116 -8.81 -17.70 -3.68
C GLU A 116 -9.59 -16.51 -4.25
N GLU A 117 -10.69 -16.12 -3.60
CA GLU A 117 -11.45 -14.92 -3.95
C GLU A 117 -10.61 -13.64 -3.75
N ILE A 118 -9.92 -13.52 -2.61
CA ILE A 118 -9.01 -12.40 -2.33
C ILE A 118 -7.87 -12.34 -3.36
N ARG A 119 -7.33 -13.48 -3.80
CA ARG A 119 -6.30 -13.52 -4.84
C ARG A 119 -6.81 -12.99 -6.17
N LYS A 120 -8.00 -13.43 -6.61
CA LYS A 120 -8.62 -12.96 -7.86
C LYS A 120 -8.86 -11.46 -7.84
N VAL A 121 -9.45 -10.94 -6.76
CA VAL A 121 -9.70 -9.50 -6.59
C VAL A 121 -8.39 -8.70 -6.61
N ASN A 122 -7.34 -9.18 -5.94
CA ASN A 122 -6.04 -8.51 -5.97
C ASN A 122 -5.42 -8.49 -7.38
N GLU A 123 -5.59 -9.55 -8.16
CA GLU A 123 -5.09 -9.60 -9.53
C GLU A 123 -5.84 -8.63 -10.44
N GLU A 124 -7.16 -8.54 -10.32
CA GLU A 124 -7.98 -7.55 -11.03
C GLU A 124 -7.59 -6.12 -10.67
N ILE A 125 -7.43 -5.82 -9.37
CA ILE A 125 -6.98 -4.50 -8.90
C ILE A 125 -5.60 -4.15 -9.47
N ARG A 126 -4.67 -5.11 -9.54
CA ARG A 126 -3.35 -4.87 -10.15
C ARG A 126 -3.45 -4.51 -11.62
N ARG A 127 -4.22 -5.28 -12.41
CA ARG A 127 -4.43 -5.01 -13.84
C ARG A 127 -5.05 -3.63 -14.07
N VAL A 128 -6.10 -3.29 -13.30
CA VAL A 128 -6.75 -1.97 -13.40
C VAL A 128 -5.80 -0.83 -13.05
N ASN A 129 -4.95 -1.00 -12.02
CA ASN A 129 -3.96 0.01 -11.65
C ASN A 129 -2.89 0.20 -12.73
N GLU A 130 -2.41 -0.86 -13.37
CA GLU A 130 -1.45 -0.77 -14.47
C GLU A 130 -2.05 -0.04 -15.68
N ASP A 131 -3.29 -0.37 -16.06
CA ASP A 131 -4.01 0.30 -17.14
C ASP A 131 -4.25 1.79 -16.84
N LEU A 132 -4.63 2.12 -15.60
CA LEU A 132 -4.80 3.51 -15.18
C LEU A 132 -3.48 4.29 -15.21
N LYS A 133 -2.38 3.70 -14.73
CA LYS A 133 -1.05 4.31 -14.81
C LYS A 133 -0.66 4.61 -16.25
N ARG A 134 -0.83 3.64 -17.15
CA ARG A 134 -0.52 3.81 -18.57
C ARG A 134 -1.35 4.92 -19.22
N LYS A 135 -2.65 4.99 -18.94
CA LYS A 135 -3.54 6.05 -19.45
C LYS A 135 -3.15 7.43 -18.92
N LEU A 136 -2.78 7.53 -17.65
CA LEU A 136 -2.33 8.79 -17.03
C LEU A 136 -1.01 9.28 -17.63
N GLU A 137 -0.03 8.38 -17.82
CA GLU A 137 1.24 8.71 -18.45
C GLU A 137 1.06 9.18 -19.89
N GLN A 138 0.23 8.49 -20.68
CA GLN A 138 -0.06 8.86 -22.05
C GLN A 138 -0.75 10.23 -22.15
N GLY A 139 -1.77 10.49 -21.31
CA GLY A 139 -2.47 11.77 -21.28
C GLY A 139 -1.59 12.93 -20.82
N SER A 140 -0.64 12.68 -19.91
CA SER A 140 0.36 13.67 -19.48
C SER A 140 1.36 13.98 -20.59
N GLN A 141 1.84 12.96 -21.30
CA GLN A 141 2.78 13.12 -22.41
C GLN A 141 2.16 13.91 -23.58
N GLN A 142 0.87 13.68 -23.89
CA GLN A 142 0.17 14.40 -24.96
C GLN A 142 -0.09 15.88 -24.61
N ARG A 143 -0.57 16.17 -23.38
CA ARG A 143 -0.77 17.56 -22.93
C ARG A 143 0.53 18.34 -22.87
N GLN A 144 1.60 17.68 -22.43
CA GLN A 144 2.93 18.27 -22.52
C GLN A 144 3.28 18.52 -23.99
N GLY A 145 3.05 17.53 -24.88
CA GLY A 145 3.05 17.58 -26.36
C GLY A 145 2.68 18.94 -26.93
N GLU A 146 1.40 19.23 -26.76
CA GLU A 146 0.76 20.45 -27.25
C GLU A 146 1.38 21.71 -26.62
N ALA A 147 1.79 21.66 -25.35
CA ALA A 147 2.38 22.82 -24.67
C ALA A 147 3.77 23.25 -25.21
N LEU A 148 4.62 22.32 -25.66
CA LEU A 148 5.93 22.68 -26.23
C LEU A 148 5.79 23.25 -27.64
N GLU A 149 4.86 22.71 -28.42
CA GLU A 149 4.54 23.19 -29.76
C GLU A 149 4.02 24.63 -29.69
N LEU A 150 3.08 24.90 -28.78
CA LEU A 150 2.57 26.24 -28.52
C LEU A 150 3.67 27.21 -28.03
N ASP A 151 4.53 26.78 -27.09
CA ASP A 151 5.64 27.60 -26.59
C ASP A 151 6.67 27.90 -27.70
N LEU A 152 6.94 26.94 -28.59
CA LEU A 152 7.79 27.16 -29.77
C LEU A 152 7.17 28.20 -30.70
N GLU A 153 5.90 28.03 -31.05
CA GLU A 153 5.20 28.93 -31.97
C GLU A 153 5.14 30.36 -31.42
N GLU A 154 4.83 30.52 -30.13
CA GLU A 154 4.79 31.82 -29.46
C GLU A 154 6.16 32.51 -29.48
N LYS A 155 7.24 31.78 -29.15
CA LYS A 155 8.61 32.29 -29.22
C LYS A 155 9.02 32.69 -30.63
N LEU A 156 8.67 31.87 -31.63
CA LEU A 156 8.96 32.18 -33.03
C LEU A 156 8.20 33.43 -33.49
N LYS A 157 6.91 33.56 -33.17
CA LYS A 157 6.10 34.75 -33.48
C LYS A 157 6.65 36.01 -32.82
N SER A 158 7.07 35.91 -31.56
CA SER A 158 7.68 37.03 -30.81
C SER A 158 8.98 37.52 -31.45
N VAL A 159 9.82 36.59 -31.92
CA VAL A 159 11.14 36.92 -32.48
C VAL A 159 11.06 37.32 -33.96
N PHE A 160 10.12 36.75 -34.73
CA PHE A 160 9.96 36.94 -36.17
C PHE A 160 8.55 37.45 -36.51
N PRO A 161 8.16 38.66 -36.10
CA PRO A 161 6.78 39.16 -36.25
C PRO A 161 6.34 39.40 -37.70
N ASN A 162 7.29 39.46 -38.64
CA ASN A 162 6.99 39.64 -40.07
C ASN A 162 6.75 38.30 -40.79
N ASP A 163 7.13 37.18 -40.19
CA ASP A 163 6.93 35.86 -40.76
C ASP A 163 5.49 35.38 -40.48
N GLU A 164 4.94 34.56 -41.37
CA GLU A 164 3.60 34.00 -41.22
C GLU A 164 3.69 32.55 -40.72
N PHE A 165 2.89 32.20 -39.72
CA PHE A 165 2.87 30.86 -39.13
C PHE A 165 1.53 30.21 -39.44
N LEU A 166 1.56 29.16 -40.26
CA LEU A 166 0.39 28.51 -40.82
C LEU A 166 0.21 27.09 -40.25
N PRO A 167 -1.05 26.63 -40.14
CA PRO A 167 -1.33 25.23 -39.83
C PRO A 167 -0.89 24.33 -40.99
N ILE A 168 -0.57 23.08 -40.66
CA ILE A 168 -0.08 22.10 -41.63
C ILE A 168 -1.21 21.62 -42.57
N PRO A 169 -1.01 21.63 -43.91
CA PRO A 169 -1.99 21.13 -44.87
C PRO A 169 -2.26 19.61 -44.74
N LYS A 170 -3.45 19.16 -45.18
CA LYS A 170 -3.80 17.73 -45.22
C LYS A 170 -2.80 16.96 -46.10
N GLY A 171 -2.22 15.88 -45.56
CA GLY A 171 -1.24 15.01 -46.27
C GLY A 171 0.20 15.12 -45.76
N VAL A 172 0.47 16.07 -44.85
CA VAL A 172 1.68 16.14 -44.03
C VAL A 172 1.30 15.78 -42.60
N GLU A 173 1.77 14.62 -42.13
CA GLU A 173 1.37 14.05 -40.83
C GLU A 173 2.47 14.16 -39.77
N GLY A 174 3.68 14.59 -40.14
CA GLY A 174 4.83 14.69 -39.22
C GLY A 174 5.11 16.08 -38.69
N ALA A 175 4.68 17.13 -39.39
CA ALA A 175 5.04 18.50 -39.04
C ALA A 175 4.04 19.14 -38.07
N ASP A 176 4.53 20.10 -37.30
CA ASP A 176 3.75 20.83 -36.29
C ASP A 176 3.50 22.28 -36.74
N ILE A 177 4.53 22.96 -37.27
CA ILE A 177 4.45 24.39 -37.65
C ILE A 177 5.01 24.60 -39.04
N TRP A 178 4.28 25.34 -39.89
CA TRP A 178 4.81 25.83 -41.16
C TRP A 178 5.03 27.34 -41.09
N GLN A 179 6.30 27.75 -41.11
CA GLN A 179 6.69 29.15 -41.05
C GLN A 179 7.04 29.66 -42.44
N LYS A 180 6.32 30.65 -42.95
CA LYS A 180 6.66 31.38 -44.17
C LYS A 180 7.49 32.61 -43.83
N ILE A 181 8.63 32.73 -44.48
CA ILE A 181 9.59 33.80 -44.24
C ILE A 181 9.26 34.98 -45.13
N THR A 182 9.04 36.13 -44.50
CA THR A 182 8.84 37.40 -45.21
C THR A 182 10.09 38.27 -45.11
N TYR A 183 10.57 38.74 -46.25
CA TYR A 183 11.68 39.69 -46.31
C TYR A 183 11.35 40.83 -47.26
N LYS A 184 11.50 42.07 -46.78
CA LYS A 184 11.12 43.31 -47.51
C LYS A 184 9.69 43.25 -48.08
N GLY A 185 8.75 42.70 -47.30
CA GLY A 185 7.33 42.61 -47.67
C GLY A 185 6.99 41.53 -48.70
N LYS A 186 7.93 40.63 -49.05
CA LYS A 186 7.68 39.49 -49.94
C LYS A 186 7.99 38.16 -49.25
N GLU A 187 7.20 37.13 -49.54
CA GLU A 187 7.51 35.75 -49.16
C GLU A 187 8.75 35.30 -49.95
N VAL A 188 9.78 34.85 -49.25
CA VAL A 188 11.07 34.44 -49.86
C VAL A 188 11.43 32.97 -49.65
N GLY A 189 10.63 32.26 -48.86
CA GLY A 189 10.79 30.83 -48.59
C GLY A 189 10.00 30.42 -47.36
N SER A 190 10.15 29.17 -46.93
CA SER A 190 9.48 28.67 -45.74
C SER A 190 10.27 27.58 -45.02
N ILE A 191 9.99 27.42 -43.73
CA ILE A 191 10.58 26.42 -42.84
C ILE A 191 9.46 25.51 -42.33
N LEU A 192 9.66 24.21 -42.44
CA LEU A 192 8.79 23.20 -41.83
C LEU A 192 9.38 22.72 -40.51
N TRP A 193 8.62 22.80 -39.43
CA TRP A 193 9.05 22.43 -38.08
C TRP A 193 8.37 21.15 -37.61
N GLU A 194 9.14 20.29 -36.94
CA GLU A 194 8.64 19.10 -36.24
C GLU A 194 9.29 19.03 -34.86
N THR A 195 8.49 18.79 -33.83
CA THR A 195 8.93 18.63 -32.45
C THR A 195 8.82 17.18 -32.04
N LYS A 196 9.86 16.68 -31.35
CA LYS A 196 9.98 15.28 -30.93
C LYS A 196 10.34 15.19 -29.46
N ARG A 197 9.37 14.74 -28.67
CA ARG A 197 9.56 14.35 -27.27
C ARG A 197 9.53 12.85 -27.09
N THR A 198 10.68 12.25 -27.33
CA THR A 198 10.88 10.82 -27.19
C THR A 198 12.13 10.57 -26.36
N LYS A 199 12.23 9.37 -25.80
CA LYS A 199 13.38 8.95 -24.98
C LYS A 199 14.57 8.47 -25.82
N ALA A 200 14.37 8.26 -27.12
CA ALA A 200 15.38 7.77 -28.04
C ALA A 200 15.19 8.42 -29.41
N TRP A 201 16.31 8.81 -30.03
CA TRP A 201 16.35 9.35 -31.38
C TRP A 201 16.04 8.27 -32.43
N SER A 202 15.30 8.62 -33.49
CA SER A 202 15.12 7.75 -34.66
C SER A 202 15.59 8.44 -35.93
N ASN A 203 16.53 7.82 -36.64
CA ASN A 203 17.01 8.29 -37.94
C ASN A 203 15.90 8.31 -39.02
N GLY A 204 14.75 7.66 -38.78
CA GLY A 204 13.61 7.73 -39.70
C GLY A 204 12.92 9.09 -39.76
N TRP A 205 13.08 9.94 -38.74
CA TRP A 205 12.42 11.25 -38.68
C TRP A 205 12.96 12.22 -39.73
N THR A 206 14.28 12.27 -39.94
CA THR A 206 14.89 13.15 -40.95
C THR A 206 14.35 12.85 -42.34
N ARG A 207 14.24 11.56 -42.70
CA ARG A 207 13.67 11.14 -43.99
C ARG A 207 12.20 11.53 -44.12
N LYS A 208 11.37 11.23 -43.11
CA LYS A 208 9.93 11.57 -43.13
C LYS A 208 9.72 13.08 -43.27
N LEU A 209 10.39 13.89 -42.46
CA LEU A 209 10.21 15.34 -42.49
C LEU A 209 10.67 15.94 -43.82
N LYS A 210 11.75 15.41 -44.41
CA LYS A 210 12.21 15.84 -45.73
C LYS A 210 11.18 15.57 -46.82
N GLU A 211 10.55 14.39 -46.81
CA GLU A 211 9.48 14.04 -47.73
C GLU A 211 8.27 14.97 -47.54
N ASP A 212 7.90 15.23 -46.29
CA ASP A 212 6.81 16.14 -45.94
C ASP A 212 7.10 17.59 -46.34
N ALA A 213 8.33 18.06 -46.16
CA ALA A 213 8.80 19.37 -46.62
C ALA A 213 8.71 19.49 -48.15
N ALA A 214 9.06 18.43 -48.89
CA ALA A 214 8.96 18.42 -50.34
C ALA A 214 7.50 18.52 -50.84
N LYS A 215 6.54 17.86 -50.17
CA LYS A 215 5.10 17.90 -50.54
C LYS A 215 4.53 19.32 -50.51
N ILE A 216 4.99 20.16 -49.58
CA ILE A 216 4.55 21.55 -49.44
C ILE A 216 5.55 22.56 -50.00
N SER A 217 6.60 22.09 -50.68
CA SER A 217 7.69 22.91 -51.22
C SER A 217 8.33 23.84 -50.16
N ALA A 218 8.47 23.35 -48.93
CA ALA A 218 9.20 24.07 -47.89
C ALA A 218 10.68 24.19 -48.27
N SER A 219 11.25 25.37 -48.02
CA SER A 219 12.65 25.64 -48.40
C SER A 219 13.62 24.86 -47.53
N GLU A 220 13.33 24.78 -46.23
CA GLU A 220 14.15 24.06 -45.24
C GLU A 220 13.24 23.38 -44.20
N ALA A 221 13.79 22.40 -43.49
CA ALA A 221 13.06 21.66 -42.46
C ALA A 221 13.91 21.54 -41.18
N ILE A 222 13.25 21.62 -40.02
CA ILE A 222 13.90 21.63 -38.70
C ILE A 222 13.17 20.68 -37.75
N ILE A 223 13.91 19.75 -37.17
CA ILE A 223 13.50 18.88 -36.07
C ILE A 223 14.03 19.45 -34.76
N ILE A 224 13.12 19.69 -33.82
CA ILE A 224 13.47 19.97 -32.43
C ILE A 224 13.28 18.68 -31.64
N SER A 225 14.32 18.23 -30.94
CA SER A 225 14.19 17.07 -30.06
C SER A 225 14.82 17.27 -28.69
N VAL A 226 14.27 16.57 -27.69
CA VAL A 226 14.84 16.50 -26.35
C VAL A 226 16.06 15.56 -26.30
N VAL A 227 16.06 14.51 -27.11
CA VAL A 227 17.18 13.56 -27.21
C VAL A 227 17.80 13.70 -28.59
N LEU A 228 19.03 14.20 -28.64
CA LEU A 228 19.80 14.33 -29.87
C LEU A 228 20.57 13.03 -30.17
N PRO A 229 21.01 12.80 -31.41
CA PRO A 229 22.01 11.77 -31.73
C PRO A 229 23.28 11.93 -30.88
N ASP A 230 23.99 10.83 -30.61
CA ASP A 230 25.13 10.82 -29.68
C ASP A 230 26.30 11.75 -30.12
N ASP A 231 26.36 12.12 -31.40
CA ASP A 231 27.42 12.94 -31.99
C ASP A 231 27.12 14.47 -31.94
N LEU A 232 26.06 14.88 -31.25
CA LEU A 232 25.42 16.19 -31.43
C LEU A 232 25.30 16.97 -30.10
N SER A 233 26.06 18.05 -29.94
CA SER A 233 26.06 18.89 -28.72
C SER A 233 25.16 20.12 -28.78
N GLY A 234 24.66 20.50 -29.96
CA GLY A 234 23.83 21.70 -30.14
C GLY A 234 22.85 21.57 -31.30
N PHE A 235 23.35 21.80 -32.51
CA PHE A 235 22.58 21.60 -33.75
C PHE A 235 23.47 21.02 -34.86
N ASP A 236 22.84 20.35 -35.82
CA ASP A 236 23.49 19.84 -37.02
C ASP A 236 22.48 19.72 -38.17
N ARG A 237 22.96 19.48 -39.39
CA ARG A 237 22.12 19.20 -40.55
C ARG A 237 22.41 17.80 -41.07
N LYS A 238 21.42 16.92 -40.97
CA LYS A 238 21.51 15.53 -41.44
C LYS A 238 20.43 15.24 -42.46
N ASP A 239 20.80 14.58 -43.56
CA ASP A 239 19.90 14.24 -44.67
C ASP A 239 19.16 15.43 -45.30
N GLY A 240 19.65 16.66 -45.10
CA GLY A 240 19.00 17.88 -45.57
C GLY A 240 18.03 18.52 -44.56
N VAL A 241 17.91 17.95 -43.35
CA VAL A 241 17.06 18.45 -42.26
C VAL A 241 17.94 18.95 -41.11
N TRP A 242 17.61 20.12 -40.55
CA TRP A 242 18.27 20.63 -39.36
C TRP A 242 17.75 19.92 -38.11
N ILE A 243 18.64 19.58 -37.19
CA ILE A 243 18.32 18.93 -35.93
C ILE A 243 18.86 19.81 -34.83
N THR A 244 18.04 20.13 -33.83
CA THR A 244 18.44 21.00 -32.73
C THR A 244 17.72 20.63 -31.44
N SER A 245 18.25 21.08 -30.30
CA SER A 245 17.47 21.13 -29.06
C SER A 245 16.54 22.35 -29.04
N PHE A 246 15.55 22.31 -28.14
CA PHE A 246 14.60 23.42 -27.94
C PHE A 246 15.29 24.73 -27.53
N GLU A 247 16.35 24.65 -26.73
CA GLU A 247 17.16 25.81 -26.30
C GLU A 247 17.77 26.58 -27.48
N HIS A 248 18.18 25.86 -28.52
CA HIS A 248 18.84 26.44 -29.69
C HIS A 248 17.86 26.71 -30.86
N SER A 249 16.56 26.45 -30.69
CA SER A 249 15.51 26.61 -31.72
C SER A 249 15.50 27.99 -32.37
N ILE A 250 15.59 29.05 -31.57
CA ILE A 250 15.59 30.44 -32.08
C ILE A 250 16.88 30.75 -32.82
N ASN A 251 18.02 30.27 -32.32
CA ASN A 251 19.32 30.50 -32.96
C ASN A 251 19.37 29.81 -34.33
N ILE A 252 18.88 28.57 -34.42
CA ILE A 252 18.80 27.87 -35.69
C ILE A 252 17.81 28.54 -36.64
N CYS A 253 16.67 29.02 -36.15
CA CYS A 253 15.72 29.77 -36.98
C CYS A 253 16.36 31.01 -37.57
N ARG A 254 17.10 31.81 -36.77
CA ARG A 254 17.82 32.99 -37.27
C ARG A 254 18.79 32.62 -38.39
N TYR A 255 19.50 31.51 -38.22
CA TYR A 255 20.47 31.03 -39.19
C TYR A 255 19.81 30.58 -40.50
N VAL A 256 18.84 29.68 -40.41
CA VAL A 256 18.13 29.14 -41.57
C VAL A 256 17.37 30.25 -42.31
N ARG A 257 16.77 31.18 -41.57
CA ARG A 257 16.14 32.37 -42.13
C ARG A 257 17.14 33.25 -42.86
N PHE A 258 18.32 33.51 -42.29
CA PHE A 258 19.39 34.26 -42.95
C PHE A 258 19.84 33.59 -44.26
N LEU A 259 19.99 32.26 -44.27
CA LEU A 259 20.31 31.49 -45.47
C LEU A 259 19.25 31.68 -46.56
N ILE A 260 17.97 31.48 -46.23
CA ILE A 260 16.86 31.61 -47.16
C ILE A 260 16.78 33.03 -47.72
N THR A 261 16.86 34.06 -46.86
CA THR A 261 16.81 35.46 -47.31
C THR A 261 18.02 35.85 -48.16
N THR A 262 19.20 35.32 -47.86
CA THR A 262 20.42 35.59 -48.63
C THR A 262 20.30 34.99 -50.02
N VAL A 263 19.89 33.72 -50.12
CA VAL A 263 19.65 33.05 -51.39
C VAL A 263 18.58 33.80 -52.21
N ALA A 264 17.46 34.20 -51.59
CA ALA A 264 16.41 34.95 -52.27
C ALA A 264 16.89 36.32 -52.77
N THR A 265 17.71 37.03 -51.97
CA THR A 265 18.27 38.32 -52.37
C THR A 265 19.20 38.17 -53.56
N LEU A 266 20.10 37.18 -53.53
CA LEU A 266 21.01 36.89 -54.63
C LEU A 266 20.25 36.49 -55.92
N LYS A 267 19.17 35.70 -55.79
CA LYS A 267 18.31 35.30 -56.93
C LYS A 267 17.63 36.49 -57.58
N SER A 268 17.30 37.49 -56.78
CA SER A 268 16.66 38.71 -57.25
C SER A 268 17.61 39.73 -57.88
N SER A 269 18.92 39.62 -57.62
CA SER A 269 19.86 40.72 -57.91
C SER A 269 20.52 40.67 -59.30
N VAL A 270 20.89 39.52 -59.90
CA VAL A 270 21.57 39.47 -61.22
C VAL A 270 21.40 38.07 -61.86
N SER A 271 21.48 38.00 -63.20
CA SER A 271 21.62 36.82 -64.06
C SER A 271 22.86 35.97 -63.76
N GLN A 272 22.89 35.31 -62.61
CA GLN A 272 23.93 34.33 -62.30
C GLN A 272 23.70 33.02 -63.03
N THR A 273 24.78 32.41 -63.50
CA THR A 273 24.75 31.09 -64.16
C THR A 273 24.41 30.00 -63.14
N GLU A 274 23.84 28.87 -63.58
CA GLU A 274 23.57 27.72 -62.70
C GLU A 274 24.84 27.25 -61.94
N GLU A 275 26.02 27.46 -62.54
CA GLU A 275 27.32 27.07 -61.98
C GLU A 275 27.71 27.93 -60.76
N GLU A 276 27.49 29.24 -60.83
CA GLU A 276 27.70 30.16 -59.68
C GLU A 276 26.72 29.85 -58.54
N TRP A 277 25.48 29.45 -58.86
CA TRP A 277 24.49 28.99 -57.89
C TRP A 277 24.93 27.71 -57.17
N GLY A 278 25.53 26.78 -57.91
CA GLY A 278 26.12 25.56 -57.36
C GLY A 278 27.21 25.89 -56.33
N GLN A 279 28.14 26.77 -56.67
CA GLN A 279 29.26 27.13 -55.79
C GLN A 279 28.81 27.86 -54.51
N ILE A 280 27.85 28.78 -54.61
CA ILE A 280 27.30 29.48 -53.44
C ILE A 280 26.59 28.49 -52.53
N ARG A 281 25.79 27.58 -53.11
CA ARG A 281 25.13 26.51 -52.34
C ARG A 281 26.18 25.66 -51.64
N ASP A 282 27.18 25.14 -52.35
CA ASP A 282 28.20 24.27 -51.77
C ASP A 282 28.96 24.94 -50.62
N TYR A 283 29.28 26.23 -50.76
CA TYR A 283 29.90 27.00 -49.68
C TYR A 283 28.99 27.14 -48.45
N LEU A 284 27.72 27.54 -48.65
CA LEU A 284 26.73 27.65 -47.57
C LEU A 284 26.45 26.30 -46.89
N MET A 285 26.70 25.19 -47.59
CA MET A 285 26.57 23.82 -47.10
C MET A 285 27.86 23.26 -46.49
N SER A 286 28.98 24.00 -46.56
CA SER A 286 30.27 23.51 -46.10
C SER A 286 30.41 23.55 -44.57
N ASP A 287 31.18 22.61 -44.03
CA ASP A 287 31.56 22.62 -42.61
C ASP A 287 32.26 23.94 -42.22
N SER A 288 33.03 24.53 -43.14
CA SER A 288 33.72 25.80 -42.89
C SER A 288 32.74 26.95 -42.60
N PHE A 289 31.58 26.95 -43.26
CA PHE A 289 30.55 27.94 -43.05
C PHE A 289 29.77 27.66 -41.76
N LYS A 290 29.44 26.39 -41.48
CA LYS A 290 28.86 25.95 -40.20
C LYS A 290 29.70 26.40 -39.00
N HIS A 291 31.00 26.11 -39.00
CA HIS A 291 31.91 26.49 -37.91
C HIS A 291 32.00 28.01 -37.73
N ARG A 292 32.07 28.79 -38.83
CA ARG A 292 32.07 30.26 -38.75
C ARG A 292 30.80 30.80 -38.11
N MET A 293 29.66 30.22 -38.47
CA MET A 293 28.37 30.61 -37.90
C MET A 293 28.26 30.22 -36.43
N GLN A 294 28.72 29.01 -36.07
CA GLN A 294 28.76 28.56 -34.69
C GLN A 294 29.61 29.47 -33.82
N ALA A 295 30.82 29.83 -34.27
CA ALA A 295 31.68 30.78 -33.58
C ALA A 295 31.02 32.18 -33.43
N HIS A 296 30.29 32.63 -34.45
CA HIS A 296 29.53 33.89 -34.36
C HIS A 296 28.40 33.81 -33.31
N PHE A 297 27.67 32.70 -33.25
CA PHE A 297 26.62 32.49 -32.23
C PHE A 297 27.18 32.38 -30.81
N ASP A 298 28.28 31.64 -30.64
CA ASP A 298 28.97 31.53 -29.36
C ASP A 298 29.48 32.90 -28.90
N GLY A 299 29.99 33.72 -29.83
CA GLY A 299 30.35 35.12 -29.56
C GLY A 299 29.16 35.96 -29.09
N ILE A 300 28.00 35.85 -29.75
CA ILE A 300 26.77 36.54 -29.31
C ILE A 300 26.34 36.07 -27.91
N LYS A 301 26.42 34.77 -27.63
CA LYS A 301 26.07 34.21 -26.32
C LYS A 301 26.95 34.80 -25.22
N VAL A 302 28.28 34.78 -25.41
CA VAL A 302 29.24 35.36 -24.48
C VAL A 302 28.98 36.85 -24.26
N LEU A 303 28.74 37.62 -25.33
CA LEU A 303 28.42 39.04 -25.22
C LEU A 303 27.12 39.29 -24.45
N ARG A 304 26.09 38.46 -24.64
CA ARG A 304 24.82 38.59 -23.93
C ARG A 304 24.97 38.27 -22.44
N GLU A 305 25.69 37.21 -22.11
CA GLU A 305 26.01 36.85 -20.73
C GLU A 305 26.82 37.95 -20.03
N SER A 306 27.81 38.51 -20.71
CA SER A 306 28.60 39.65 -20.23
C SER A 306 27.73 40.89 -20.00
N LEU A 307 26.85 41.23 -20.93
CA LEU A 307 25.93 42.36 -20.82
C LEU A 307 24.97 42.19 -19.64
N ASP A 308 24.42 40.99 -19.44
CA ASP A 308 23.50 40.73 -18.34
C ASP A 308 24.23 40.69 -16.98
N ALA A 309 25.51 40.29 -16.95
CA ALA A 309 26.36 40.48 -15.78
C ALA A 309 26.62 41.97 -15.49
N GLU A 310 26.93 42.77 -16.50
CA GLU A 310 27.17 44.21 -16.37
C GLU A 310 25.92 44.97 -15.90
N LYS A 311 24.74 44.64 -16.44
CA LYS A 311 23.46 45.20 -15.97
C LYS A 311 23.25 44.93 -14.48
N ARG A 312 23.50 43.71 -14.01
CA ARG A 312 23.35 43.35 -12.59
C ARG A 312 24.33 44.14 -11.71
N ALA A 313 25.60 44.22 -12.12
CA ALA A 313 26.61 44.98 -11.40
C ALA A 313 26.27 46.48 -11.35
N THR A 314 25.77 47.03 -12.45
CA THR A 314 25.38 48.43 -12.58
C THR A 314 24.16 48.76 -11.72
N MET A 315 23.13 47.91 -11.73
CA MET A 315 21.98 48.09 -10.82
C MET A 315 22.40 48.10 -9.35
N LEU A 316 23.31 47.21 -8.95
CA LEU A 316 23.83 47.21 -7.58
C LEU A 316 24.59 48.49 -7.25
N ARG A 317 25.39 49.00 -8.22
CA ARG A 317 26.10 50.28 -8.08
C ARG A 317 25.14 51.45 -7.96
N TRP A 318 24.09 51.53 -8.79
CA TRP A 318 23.07 52.55 -8.70
C TRP A 318 22.38 52.54 -7.34
N LYS A 319 21.97 51.36 -6.84
CA LYS A 319 21.37 51.24 -5.51
C LYS A 319 22.28 51.72 -4.39
N LYS A 320 23.59 51.48 -4.49
CA LYS A 320 24.58 52.03 -3.54
C LYS A 320 24.68 53.55 -3.62
N GLN A 321 24.73 54.11 -4.83
CA GLN A 321 24.80 55.55 -5.05
C GLN A 321 23.54 56.26 -4.54
N GLU A 322 22.37 55.72 -4.85
CA GLU A 322 21.07 56.20 -4.35
C GLU A 322 21.04 56.23 -2.81
N ASN A 323 21.47 55.15 -2.16
CA ASN A 323 21.57 55.12 -0.69
C ASN A 323 22.53 56.18 -0.14
N THR A 324 23.64 56.45 -0.82
CA THR A 324 24.59 57.51 -0.41
C THR A 324 23.99 58.89 -0.60
N LEU A 325 23.31 59.15 -1.73
CA LEU A 325 22.60 60.40 -1.99
C LEU A 325 21.53 60.64 -0.92
N ASN A 326 20.67 59.66 -0.65
CA ASN A 326 19.64 59.76 0.38
C ASN A 326 20.23 60.05 1.79
N LYS A 327 21.38 59.47 2.13
CA LYS A 327 22.07 59.78 3.40
C LYS A 327 22.62 61.20 3.45
N LEU A 328 23.19 61.69 2.35
CA LEU A 328 23.70 63.05 2.25
C LEU A 328 22.56 64.06 2.31
N ASP A 329 21.45 63.79 1.62
CA ASP A 329 20.25 64.63 1.67
C ASP A 329 19.67 64.68 3.09
N ALA A 330 19.52 63.54 3.76
CA ALA A 330 19.09 63.49 5.16
C ALA A 330 20.04 64.26 6.09
N ASN A 331 21.36 64.16 5.88
CA ASN A 331 22.34 64.93 6.65
C ASN A 331 22.18 66.43 6.41
N ASN A 332 22.04 66.86 5.15
CA ASN A 332 21.81 68.25 4.80
C ASN A 332 20.51 68.79 5.43
N THR A 333 19.43 68.00 5.42
CA THR A 333 18.16 68.35 6.10
C THR A 333 18.33 68.49 7.61
N ASN A 334 19.01 67.55 8.26
CA ASN A 334 19.26 67.60 9.70
C ASN A 334 20.13 68.80 10.07
N PHE A 335 21.23 69.03 9.34
CA PHE A 335 22.11 70.18 9.54
C PHE A 335 21.37 71.52 9.39
N TYR A 336 20.50 71.62 8.38
CA TYR A 336 19.68 72.81 8.19
C TYR A 336 18.66 73.00 9.33
N GLY A 337 18.05 71.91 9.81
CA GLY A 337 17.21 71.91 11.01
C GLY A 337 17.95 72.40 12.26
N ASP A 338 19.15 71.87 12.50
CA ASP A 338 20.01 72.27 13.62
C ASP A 338 20.41 73.76 13.54
N LEU A 339 20.75 74.26 12.35
CA LEU A 339 21.05 75.68 12.15
C LEU A 339 19.83 76.57 12.44
N LYS A 340 18.61 76.14 12.05
CA LYS A 340 17.37 76.88 12.29
C LYS A 340 17.00 76.97 13.78
N LEU A 341 17.41 76.00 14.59
CA LEU A 341 17.28 76.07 16.05
C LEU A 341 18.20 77.13 16.67
N ILE A 342 19.38 77.35 16.09
CA ILE A 342 20.38 78.33 16.58
C ILE A 342 20.06 79.74 16.05
N VAL A 343 19.62 79.84 14.78
CA VAL A 343 19.33 81.10 14.09
C VAL A 343 17.90 81.03 13.54
N PRO A 344 16.89 81.60 14.25
CA PRO A 344 15.49 81.46 13.87
C PRO A 344 15.12 82.03 12.48
N ASN A 345 15.89 83.00 11.98
CA ASN A 345 15.64 83.71 10.72
C ASN A 345 16.71 83.41 9.66
N LEU A 346 16.91 82.13 9.31
CA LEU A 346 17.77 81.74 8.19
C LEU A 346 17.11 82.04 6.84
N PRO A 347 17.88 82.46 5.81
CA PRO A 347 17.38 82.61 4.44
C PRO A 347 16.94 81.26 3.88
N GLN A 348 15.76 81.21 3.23
CA GLN A 348 15.23 79.98 2.66
C GLN A 348 16.17 79.38 1.60
N VAL A 349 16.45 78.08 1.72
CA VAL A 349 17.22 77.33 0.72
C VAL A 349 16.25 76.54 -0.16
N LYS A 350 16.26 76.81 -1.47
CA LYS A 350 15.45 76.10 -2.47
C LYS A 350 15.75 74.59 -2.40
N GLY A 351 14.72 73.78 -2.20
CA GLY A 351 14.78 72.30 -2.12
C GLY A 351 14.67 71.71 -0.71
N LEU A 352 14.85 72.50 0.36
CA LEU A 352 14.74 72.06 1.76
C LEU A 352 13.53 72.67 2.49
N ASP A 353 13.16 73.92 2.17
CA ASP A 353 12.04 74.64 2.80
C ASP A 353 10.74 74.58 1.97
N THR A 354 10.66 73.71 0.95
CA THR A 354 9.47 73.63 0.08
C THR A 354 8.38 72.83 0.80
N PRO A 355 7.20 73.41 1.10
CA PRO A 355 6.10 72.65 1.70
C PRO A 355 5.70 71.50 0.76
N LEU A 356 5.58 70.28 1.28
CA LEU A 356 4.91 69.21 0.56
C LEU A 356 3.42 69.57 0.53
N LEU A 357 2.95 70.00 -0.65
CA LEU A 357 1.56 70.33 -1.02
C LEU A 357 1.14 71.77 -0.68
N ASP A 358 1.26 72.66 -1.67
CA ASP A 358 0.32 73.78 -1.79
C ASP A 358 -0.91 73.27 -2.56
N ASP A 359 -2.04 73.17 -1.85
CA ASP A 359 -3.38 72.99 -2.40
C ASP A 359 -3.75 74.22 -3.25
N GLU A 360 -3.34 74.26 -4.51
CA GLU A 360 -3.98 75.14 -5.50
C GLU A 360 -5.22 74.45 -6.08
N ASN A 361 -6.29 74.43 -5.29
CA ASN A 361 -7.63 74.41 -5.86
C ASN A 361 -7.90 75.76 -6.51
N GLU A 362 -8.16 75.67 -7.80
CA GLU A 362 -8.64 76.70 -8.72
C GLU A 362 -9.56 77.75 -8.07
N ASN A 363 -9.24 79.02 -8.28
CA ASN A 363 -10.24 80.05 -8.49
C ASN A 363 -9.79 80.93 -9.67
N GLN A 364 -9.97 80.40 -10.87
CA GLN A 364 -10.27 81.23 -12.03
C GLN A 364 -11.77 81.52 -12.00
N THR A 365 -12.12 82.70 -11.50
CA THR A 365 -13.37 83.38 -11.88
C THR A 365 -13.03 84.78 -12.39
N ASP A 366 -13.15 84.88 -13.71
CA ASP A 366 -13.84 85.95 -14.43
C ASP A 366 -13.22 87.35 -14.58
N ILE A 367 -13.05 87.63 -15.89
CA ILE A 367 -13.10 88.89 -16.66
C ILE A 367 -11.76 89.55 -17.02
#